data_AF-A0A3B9D0D8-F1
#
_entry.id   AF-A0A3B9D0D8-F1
#
_cell.length_a   1.000
_cell.length_b   1.000
_cell.length_c   1.000
_cell.angle_alpha   90.00
_cell.angle_beta   90.00
_cell.angle_gamma   90.00
#
_symmetry.space_group_name_H-M   'P 1'
#
loop_
_entity.id
_entity.type
_entity.pdbx_description
1 polymer ?
#
loop_
_entity_poly.entity_id
_entity_poly.type
_entity_poly.pdbx_seq_one_letter_code
_entity_poly.pdbx_strand_id
1 'polypeptide(L)' 'MATELVSPSVSEPSVDERAELIAALESTGGNKARAARSLNLPRSTFYSRLKKHGLG' A
#
# COMPACT_ATOMS: atom_id res chain seq x y z
N MET A 1 24.86 12.35 -15.37
CA MET A 1 23.43 12.44 -15.02
C MET A 1 22.82 11.07 -15.20
N ALA A 2 22.54 10.35 -14.12
CA ALA A 2 21.76 9.11 -14.15
C ALA A 2 21.12 8.90 -12.77
N THR A 3 19.90 9.39 -12.66
CA THR A 3 18.76 8.90 -11.87
C THR A 3 19.00 8.37 -10.46
N GLU A 4 18.69 9.26 -9.52
CA GLU A 4 18.21 9.09 -8.15
C GLU A 4 17.71 7.66 -7.80
N LEU A 5 18.49 6.96 -6.99
CA LEU A 5 18.07 5.78 -6.24
C LEU A 5 17.21 6.24 -5.06
N VAL A 6 15.90 6.42 -5.30
CA VAL A 6 14.95 6.56 -4.19
C VAL A 6 14.48 5.16 -3.80
N SER A 7 15.27 4.54 -2.92
CA SER A 7 14.81 3.40 -2.13
C SER A 7 15.00 3.76 -0.66
N PRO A 8 14.04 4.45 -0.01
CA PRO A 8 13.96 4.40 1.43
C PRO A 8 13.24 3.12 1.83
N SER A 9 14.03 2.07 2.05
CA SER A 9 13.73 1.11 3.11
C SER A 9 13.84 1.88 4.43
N VAL A 10 12.77 1.96 5.25
CA VAL A 10 12.74 1.71 6.72
C VAL A 10 11.55 2.38 7.43
N SER A 11 10.64 1.52 7.92
CA SER A 11 10.12 1.49 9.29
C SER A 11 9.67 2.79 10.00
N GLU A 12 8.49 3.32 9.66
CA GLU A 12 7.64 4.05 10.62
C GLU A 12 6.17 3.54 10.54
N PRO A 13 5.66 2.80 11.54
CA PRO A 13 4.51 1.90 11.37
C PRO A 13 3.11 2.58 11.27
N SER A 14 3.03 3.89 11.00
CA SER A 14 1.76 4.63 11.15
C SER A 14 1.33 5.43 9.92
N VAL A 15 2.25 6.12 9.25
CA VAL A 15 1.93 6.98 8.10
C VAL A 15 2.09 6.22 6.79
N ASP A 16 3.08 5.32 6.73
CA ASP A 16 3.39 4.52 5.55
C ASP A 16 2.28 3.54 5.19
N GLU A 17 1.62 2.90 6.15
CA GLU A 17 0.63 1.86 5.84
C GLU A 17 -0.53 2.42 5.00
N ARG A 18 -1.01 3.63 5.30
CA ARG A 18 -2.07 4.28 4.50
C ARG A 18 -1.55 4.61 3.10
N ALA A 19 -0.33 5.12 2.98
CA ALA A 19 0.29 5.46 1.71
C ALA A 19 0.53 4.21 0.85
N GLU A 20 0.97 3.10 1.45
CA GLU A 20 1.14 1.81 0.79
C GLU A 20 -0.18 1.27 0.23
N LEU A 21 -1.26 1.35 1.01
CA LEU A 21 -2.60 0.94 0.55
C LEU A 21 -3.06 1.78 -0.64
N ILE A 22 -2.84 3.11 -0.60
CA ILE A 22 -3.22 4.02 -1.68
C ILE A 22 -2.36 3.77 -2.91
N ALA A 23 -1.03 3.71 -2.77
CA ALA A 23 -0.11 3.45 -3.87
C ALA A 23 -0.41 2.11 -4.55
N ALA A 24 -0.72 1.06 -3.78
CA ALA A 24 -1.13 -0.23 -4.32
C ALA A 24 -2.49 -0.16 -5.04
N LEU A 25 -3.43 0.65 -4.55
CA LEU A 25 -4.71 0.89 -5.25
C LEU A 25 -4.50 1.68 -6.54
N GLU A 26 -3.70 2.74 -6.53
CA GLU A 26 -3.40 3.55 -7.70
C GLU A 26 -2.67 2.72 -8.77
N SER A 27 -1.65 1.97 -8.37
CA SER A 27 -0.90 1.06 -9.25
C SER A 27 -1.79 -0.03 -9.89
N THR A 28 -2.86 -0.44 -9.20
CA THR A 28 -3.77 -1.49 -9.69
C THR A 28 -5.08 -0.95 -10.25
N GLY A 29 -5.25 0.37 -10.34
CA GLY A 29 -6.46 1.02 -10.87
C GLY A 29 -7.70 0.81 -10.00
N GLY A 30 -7.55 0.78 -8.66
CA GLY A 30 -8.64 0.59 -7.70
C GLY A 30 -8.97 -0.87 -7.38
N ASN A 31 -8.22 -1.82 -7.94
CA ASN A 31 -8.44 -3.25 -7.70
C ASN A 31 -7.88 -3.70 -6.35
N LYS A 32 -8.69 -3.60 -5.29
CA LYS A 32 -8.33 -3.96 -3.90
C LYS A 32 -7.69 -5.34 -3.76
N ALA A 33 -8.19 -6.33 -4.49
CA ALA A 33 -7.65 -7.69 -4.49
C ALA A 33 -6.28 -7.81 -5.18
N ARG A 34 -5.98 -6.97 -6.18
CA ARG A 34 -4.65 -6.91 -6.80
C ARG A 34 -3.70 -6.09 -5.94
N ALA A 35 -4.15 -4.96 -5.39
CA ALA A 35 -3.39 -4.14 -4.45
C ALA A 35 -2.90 -4.97 -3.25
N ALA A 36 -3.78 -5.77 -2.65
CA ALA A 36 -3.43 -6.67 -1.56
C ALA A 36 -2.33 -7.68 -1.96
N ARG A 37 -2.43 -8.26 -3.17
CA ARG A 37 -1.40 -9.18 -3.69
C ARG A 37 -0.07 -8.48 -3.94
N SER A 38 -0.09 -7.24 -4.44
CA SER A 38 1.13 -6.44 -4.64
C SER A 38 1.86 -6.18 -3.32
N LEU A 39 1.11 -5.98 -2.23
CA LEU A 39 1.65 -5.82 -0.88
C LEU A 39 1.89 -7.17 -0.15
N ASN A 40 1.68 -8.30 -0.83
CA ASN A 40 1.74 -9.64 -0.25
C ASN A 40 0.87 -9.83 1.02
N LEU A 41 -0.26 -9.11 1.08
CA LEU A 41 -1.22 -9.15 2.17
C LEU A 41 -2.42 -10.06 1.84
N PRO A 42 -2.94 -10.81 2.83
CA PRO A 42 -4.24 -11.45 2.70
C PRO A 42 -5.31 -10.40 2.40
N ARG A 43 -6.29 -10.76 1.55
CA ARG A 43 -7.42 -9.86 1.25
C ARG A 43 -8.10 -9.38 2.54
N SER A 44 -8.38 -10.30 3.46
CA SER A 44 -9.00 -10.01 4.75
C SER A 44 -8.21 -8.97 5.56
N THR A 45 -6.89 -9.08 5.63
CA THR A 45 -6.02 -8.10 6.29
C THR A 45 -6.05 -6.74 5.60
N PHE A 46 -5.99 -6.74 4.26
CA PHE A 46 -6.05 -5.51 3.47
C PHE A 46 -7.38 -4.76 3.67
N TYR A 47 -8.51 -5.46 3.65
CA TYR A 47 -9.82 -4.86 3.93
C TYR A 47 -9.92 -4.30 5.35
N SER A 48 -9.41 -5.03 6.36
CA SER A 48 -9.39 -4.54 7.75
C SER A 48 -8.56 -3.27 7.90
N ARG A 49 -7.40 -3.19 7.22
CA ARG A 49 -6.56 -1.98 7.20
C ARG A 49 -7.25 -0.83 6.46
N LEU A 50 -7.89 -1.09 5.31
CA LEU A 50 -8.67 -0.07 4.60
C LEU A 50 -9.77 0.52 5.49
N LYS A 51 -10.53 -0.32 6.20
CA LYS A 51 -11.57 0.13 7.14
C LYS A 51 -10.99 0.96 8.27
N LYS A 52 -9.86 0.52 8.85
CA LYS A 52 -9.16 1.24 9.92
C LYS A 52 -8.74 2.64 9.48
N HIS A 53 -8.36 2.81 8.22
CA HIS A 53 -7.92 4.08 7.64
C HIS A 53 -9.01 4.86 6.87
N GLY A 54 -10.26 4.37 6.87
CA GLY A 54 -11.39 5.04 6.20
C GLY A 54 -11.33 5.03 4.66
N LEU A 55 -10.61 4.09 4.06
CA LEU A 55 -10.38 3.99 2.61
C LEU A 55 -11.35 3.01 1.89
N GLY A 56 -12.34 2.47 2.60
CA GLY A 56 -13.27 1.45 2.08
C GLY A 56 -14.53 1.29 2.89
#